data_AF-A0A3S5A1P5-F1
#
_entry.id   AF-A0A3S5A1P5-F1
#
_cell.length_a   1.000
_cell.length_b   1.000
_cell.length_c   1.000
_cell.angle_alpha   90.00
_cell.angle_beta   90.00
_cell.angle_gamma   90.00
#
_symmetry.space_group_name_H-M   'P 1'
#
loop_
_entity.id
_entity.type
_entity.pdbx_description
1 polymer ?
#
loop_
_entity_poly.entity_id
_entity_poly.type
_entity_poly.pdbx_seq_one_letter_code
_entity_poly.pdbx_strand_id
1 'polypeptide(L)'
;MGGPVEHERGFFLHSDDYNENLLLKFQNHLAVSSNPKIPQDIVTGRGPKNSLFIVGYTAWKAGQLETEIKDNFWIRYCKKRWLYY
;
A
#
# COMPACT_ATOMS: atom_id res chain seq x y z
N MET A 1 0.67 11.59 -6.66
CA MET A 1 1.28 12.10 -5.41
C MET A 1 0.41 11.62 -4.26
N GLY A 2 0.92 10.71 -3.43
CA GLY A 2 0.14 9.88 -2.50
C GLY A 2 -0.21 10.53 -1.16
N GLY A 3 -0.36 11.85 -1.10
CA GLY A 3 -0.70 12.59 0.12
C GLY A 3 0.45 13.47 0.65
N PRO A 4 0.15 14.57 1.38
CA PRO A 4 1.12 15.60 1.77
C PRO A 4 1.91 15.28 3.06
N VAL A 5 1.84 14.05 3.57
CA VAL A 5 2.39 13.68 4.87
C VAL A 5 3.60 12.76 4.68
N GLU A 6 4.75 13.24 5.19
CA GLU A 6 6.07 12.60 5.21
C GLU A 6 6.67 12.20 3.84
N HIS A 7 7.28 13.17 3.14
CA HIS A 7 8.12 12.94 1.96
C HIS A 7 9.35 12.06 2.23
N GLU A 8 9.70 11.86 3.50
CA GLU A 8 10.90 11.15 3.92
C GLU A 8 10.69 9.63 4.03
N ARG A 9 9.43 9.15 4.03
CA ARG A 9 9.11 7.74 4.19
C ARG A 9 8.59 7.14 2.88
N GLY A 10 9.35 6.18 2.35
CA GLY A 10 9.01 5.40 1.17
C GLY A 10 8.54 3.99 1.54
N PHE A 11 7.61 3.46 0.75
CA PHE A 11 7.08 2.11 0.87
C PHE A 11 7.26 1.37 -0.45
N PHE A 12 7.59 0.10 -0.37
CA PHE A 12 7.56 -0.84 -1.48
C PHE A 12 6.27 -1.62 -1.41
N LEU A 13 5.44 -1.51 -2.44
CA LEU A 13 4.39 -2.48 -2.74
C LEU A 13 5.03 -3.56 -3.61
N HIS A 14 5.02 -4.80 -3.17
CA HIS A 14 5.65 -5.91 -3.90
C HIS A 14 4.83 -7.19 -3.84
N SER A 15 5.19 -8.16 -4.67
CA SER A 15 4.62 -9.50 -4.61
C SER A 15 5.02 -10.23 -3.33
N ASP A 16 4.17 -11.13 -2.85
CA ASP A 16 4.35 -11.81 -1.56
C ASP A 16 5.34 -13.00 -1.58
N ASP A 17 6.09 -13.14 -2.68
CA ASP A 17 7.24 -14.04 -2.84
C ASP A 17 8.48 -13.55 -2.09
N TYR A 18 8.51 -12.27 -1.71
CA TYR A 18 9.50 -11.67 -0.83
C TYR A 18 8.85 -11.31 0.51
N ASN A 19 9.25 -11.95 1.61
CA ASN A 19 8.59 -11.80 2.92
C ASN A 19 9.49 -11.17 4.00
N GLU A 20 10.59 -10.51 3.62
CA GLU A 20 11.46 -9.85 4.59
C GLU A 20 10.91 -8.50 5.06
N ASN A 21 10.82 -8.30 6.39
CA ASN A 21 10.40 -7.05 7.02
C ASN A 21 9.06 -6.49 6.52
N LEU A 22 8.07 -7.38 6.39
CA LEU A 22 6.70 -7.03 6.03
C LEU A 22 6.05 -6.11 7.06
N LEU A 23 5.50 -5.01 6.57
CA LEU A 23 4.57 -4.18 7.35
C LEU A 23 3.14 -4.76 7.27
N LEU A 24 2.73 -5.15 6.07
CA LEU A 24 1.40 -5.69 5.79
C LEU A 24 1.47 -6.72 4.66
N LYS A 25 0.67 -7.78 4.79
CA LYS A 25 0.44 -8.78 3.74
C LYS A 25 -1.05 -8.83 3.43
N PHE A 26 -1.39 -8.70 2.15
CA PHE A 26 -2.75 -8.76 1.64
C PHE A 26 -3.04 -10.17 1.09
N GLN A 27 -4.32 -10.57 1.10
CA GLN A 27 -4.73 -11.90 0.59
C GLN A 27 -4.50 -12.09 -0.92
N ASN A 28 -4.22 -11.01 -1.68
CA ASN A 28 -4.10 -11.03 -3.13
C ASN A 28 -2.63 -11.09 -3.61
N HIS A 29 -1.77 -11.83 -2.90
CA HIS A 29 -0.34 -11.94 -3.23
C HIS A 29 0.42 -10.60 -3.27
N LEU A 30 -0.05 -9.64 -2.48
CA LEU A 30 0.52 -8.30 -2.37
C LEU A 30 1.04 -8.09 -0.96
N ALA A 31 2.18 -7.43 -0.86
CA ALA A 31 2.88 -7.16 0.37
C ALA A 31 3.41 -5.72 0.37
N VAL A 32 3.48 -5.10 1.55
CA VAL A 32 4.03 -3.75 1.73
C VAL A 32 5.16 -3.80 2.75
N SER A 33 6.30 -3.22 2.39
CA SER A 33 7.51 -3.15 3.22
C SER A 33 8.17 -1.77 3.08
N SER A 34 8.87 -1.29 4.11
CA SER A 34 9.62 -0.02 4.06
C SER A 34 11.13 -0.22 4.17
N ASN A 35 11.63 -1.39 3.75
CA ASN A 35 13.02 -1.78 3.94
C ASN A 35 13.93 -1.20 2.82
N PRO A 36 14.94 -0.39 3.15
CA PRO A 36 15.88 0.17 2.16
C PRO A 36 16.80 -0.88 1.52
N LYS A 37 16.80 -2.14 2.00
CA LYS A 37 17.54 -3.25 1.38
C LYS A 37 16.87 -3.81 0.13
N ILE A 38 15.57 -3.54 -0.09
CA ILE A 38 14.82 -4.08 -1.23
C ILE A 38 15.46 -3.76 -2.59
N PRO A 39 15.92 -2.51 -2.88
CA PRO A 39 16.66 -2.22 -4.10
C PRO A 39 17.94 -3.05 -4.27
N GLN A 40 18.67 -3.31 -3.18
CA GLN A 40 19.89 -4.12 -3.22
C GLN A 40 19.56 -5.58 -3.54
N ASP A 41 18.48 -6.10 -2.96
CA ASP A 41 18.03 -7.46 -3.23
C ASP A 41 17.51 -7.63 -4.65
N ILE A 42 16.82 -6.62 -5.20
CA ILE A 42 16.42 -6.58 -6.61
C ILE A 42 17.66 -6.66 -7.52
N VAL A 43 18.71 -5.87 -7.24
CA VAL A 43 19.97 -5.89 -8.02
C VAL A 43 20.67 -7.25 -7.92
N THR A 44 20.63 -7.92 -6.76
CA THR A 44 21.23 -9.25 -6.57
C THR A 44 20.32 -10.41 -7.02
N GLY A 45 19.16 -10.14 -7.60
CA GLY A 45 18.21 -11.16 -8.07
C GLY A 45 17.49 -11.92 -6.93
N ARG A 46 17.58 -11.44 -5.69
CA ARG A 46 16.93 -12.02 -4.50
C ARG A 46 15.71 -11.21 -4.04
N GLY A 47 15.40 -10.12 -4.74
CA GLY A 47 14.24 -9.27 -4.49
C GLY A 47 12.93 -9.87 -5.02
N PRO A 48 11.79 -9.19 -4.76
CA PRO A 48 10.49 -9.60 -5.28
C PRO A 48 10.45 -9.57 -6.81
N LYS A 49 9.68 -10.48 -7.42
CA LYS A 49 9.45 -10.48 -8.87
C LYS A 49 8.86 -9.17 -9.39
N ASN A 50 7.90 -8.61 -8.65
CA ASN A 50 7.25 -7.35 -8.97
C ASN A 50 7.37 -6.40 -7.79
N SER A 51 7.79 -5.15 -8.04
CA SER A 51 7.81 -4.12 -7.01
C SER A 51 7.46 -2.74 -7.58
N LEU A 52 6.83 -1.93 -6.74
CA LEU A 52 6.49 -0.54 -6.98
C LEU A 52 6.91 0.27 -5.76
N PHE A 53 7.79 1.25 -5.96
CA PHE A 53 8.18 2.19 -4.91
C PHE A 53 7.21 3.37 -4.87
N ILE A 54 6.67 3.65 -3.69
CA ILE A 54 5.69 4.71 -3.44
C ILE A 54 6.26 5.61 -2.35
N VAL A 55 6.26 6.92 -2.60
CA VAL A 55 6.73 7.92 -1.64
C VAL A 55 5.53 8.74 -1.16
N GLY A 56 5.45 8.91 0.16
CA GLY A 56 4.35 9.59 0.83
C GLY A 56 3.14 8.69 1.01
N TYR A 57 2.38 8.95 2.07
CA TYR A 57 1.13 8.26 2.37
C TYR A 57 0.07 9.24 2.88
N THR A 58 -1.19 8.96 2.56
CA THR A 58 -2.32 9.64 3.19
C THR A 58 -2.64 8.92 4.49
N ALA A 59 -2.39 9.60 5.61
CA ALA A 59 -2.83 9.16 6.92
C ALA A 59 -4.08 9.94 7.32
N TRP A 60 -5.08 9.24 7.84
CA TRP A 60 -6.21 9.87 8.53
C TRP A 60 -6.01 9.70 10.03
N LYS A 61 -6.28 10.78 10.79
CA LYS A 61 -6.47 10.65 12.24
C LYS A 61 -7.75 9.85 12.52
N ALA A 62 -7.84 9.24 13.69
CA ALA A 62 -9.04 8.51 14.10
C ALA A 62 -10.30 9.38 13.96
N GLY A 63 -11.33 8.90 13.26
CA GLY A 63 -12.58 9.63 13.03
C GLY A 63 -12.54 10.66 11.90
N GLN A 64 -11.36 10.99 11.35
CA GLN A 64 -11.22 12.00 10.31
C GLN A 64 -11.82 11.52 8.99
N LEU A 65 -11.53 10.28 8.60
CA LEU A 65 -12.06 9.70 7.36
C LEU A 65 -13.60 9.62 7.39
N GLU A 66 -14.17 9.22 8.53
CA GLU A 66 -15.62 9.14 8.72
C GLU A 66 -16.29 10.51 8.62
N THR A 67 -15.63 11.54 9.13
CA THR A 67 -16.10 12.93 9.02
C THR A 67 -16.04 13.41 7.57
N GLU A 68 -14.93 13.19 6.87
CA GLU A 68 -14.77 13.59 5.46
C GLU A 68 -15.75 12.87 4.51
N ILE A 69 -16.07 11.60 4.79
CA ILE A 69 -17.09 10.85 4.04
C ILE A 69 -18.50 11.43 4.31
N LYS A 70 -18.81 11.81 5.56
CA LYS A 70 -20.10 12.42 5.91
C LYS A 70 -20.30 13.79 5.27
N ASP A 71 -19.21 14.54 5.11
CA ASP A 71 -19.22 15.87 4.49
C ASP A 71 -19.19 15.81 2.94
N ASN A 72 -19.44 14.64 2.33
CA ASN A 72 -19.48 14.41 0.87
C ASN A 72 -18.17 14.74 0.12
N PHE A 73 -17.02 14.79 0.80
CA PHE A 73 -15.74 15.00 0.12
C PHE A 73 -15.25 13.76 -0.66
N TRP A 74 -15.81 12.57 -0.38
CA TRP A 74 -15.39 11.32 -1.00
C TRP A 74 -16.58 10.48 -1.48
N ILE A 75 -16.50 9.98 -2.72
CA ILE A 75 -17.45 9.00 -3.26
C ILE A 75 -16.87 7.61 -3.07
N ARG A 76 -17.51 6.75 -2.28
CA ARG A 76 -17.11 5.35 -2.10
C ARG A 76 -17.80 4.45 -3.10
N TYR A 77 -17.02 3.81 -3.98
CA TYR A 77 -17.52 2.71 -4.82
C TYR A 77 -17.11 1.37 -4.19
N CYS A 78 -18.04 0.70 -3.51
CA CYS A 78 -17.83 -0.68 -3.09
C CYS A 78 -18.25 -1.60 -4.23
N LYS A 79 -17.31 -2.35 -4.82
CA LYS A 79 -17.64 -3.35 -5.84
C LYS A 79 -18.43 -4.48 -5.19
N LYS A 80 -19.76 -4.43 -5.27
CA LYS A 80 -20.62 -5.58 -4.96
C LYS A 80 -20.33 -6.66 -5.99
N ARG A 81 -19.80 -7.80 -5.54
CA ARG A 81 -19.80 -9.04 -6.31
C ARG A 81 -21.27 -9.47 -6.45
N TRP A 82 -21.86 -9.25 -7.61
CA TRP A 82 -23.15 -9.84 -7.95
C TRP A 82 -22.92 -11.34 -8.16
N LEU A 83 -23.22 -12.13 -7.14
CA LEU A 83 -23.49 -13.55 -7.31
C LEU A 83 -24.97 -13.64 -7.71
N TYR A 84 -25.22 -13.85 -9.00
CA TYR A 84 -26.46 -14.45 -9.46
C TYR A 84 -26.12 -15.81 -10.06
N TYR A 85 -26.97 -16.78 -9.69
CA TYR A 85 -27.11 -18.11 -10.26
C TYR A 85 -27.27 -18.06 -11.78
#